data_AF-A0A6P0X6H9-F1
#
_entry.id   AF-A0A6P0X6H9-F1
#
_cell.length_a   1.000
_cell.length_b   1.000
_cell.length_c   1.000
_cell.angle_alpha   90.00
_cell.angle_beta   90.00
_cell.angle_gamma   90.00
#
_symmetry.space_group_name_H-M   'P 1'
#
loop_
_entity.id
_entity.type
_entity.pdbx_description
1 polymer ?
#
loop_
_entity_poly.entity_id
_entity_poly.type
_entity_poly.pdbx_seq_one_letter_code
_entity_poly.pdbx_strand_id
1 'polypeptide(L)'
;MKTIPGESTINIVSFTPDGKHLAALGRSSSIRMWRLKEFDELLTQGCNWLQDYLANHPEALEDLQECQDKSLLARAASALVKEAEKLARDGRVERAAVKFRQALSWNPNLNLDPEVRIQQLLQAGRLVKEGEKLAKDSDIEGAVTKFQQALRLDPNLDFDPQRKAQHIATPGSSSIYQGGGGSR
;
A
#
# COMPACT_ATOMS: atom_id res chain seq x y z
N MET A 1 -2.94 -21.48 24.19
CA MET A 1 -3.59 -22.48 25.07
C MET A 1 -3.07 -22.30 26.50
N LYS A 2 -3.95 -22.24 27.52
CA LYS A 2 -3.55 -22.17 28.94
C LYS A 2 -3.72 -23.54 29.59
N THR A 3 -2.82 -23.91 30.51
CA THR A 3 -2.80 -25.21 31.18
C THR A 3 -2.73 -25.05 32.70
N ILE A 4 -3.06 -26.11 33.43
CA ILE A 4 -2.76 -26.25 34.86
C ILE A 4 -1.57 -27.23 34.99
N PRO A 5 -0.34 -26.75 35.25
CA PRO A 5 0.82 -27.60 35.48
C PRO A 5 0.57 -28.62 36.59
N GLY A 6 0.94 -29.88 36.33
CA GLY A 6 0.78 -30.98 37.29
C GLY A 6 -0.60 -31.64 37.31
N GLU A 7 -1.56 -31.16 36.51
CA GLU A 7 -2.88 -31.77 36.39
C GLU A 7 -3.03 -32.53 35.07
N SER A 8 -3.45 -33.80 35.18
CA SER A 8 -3.79 -34.63 34.03
C SER A 8 -5.28 -34.63 33.69
N THR A 9 -6.14 -34.10 34.58
CA THR A 9 -7.59 -34.04 34.36
C THR A 9 -8.17 -32.80 35.01
N ILE A 10 -8.94 -32.02 34.24
CA ILE A 10 -9.75 -30.92 34.75
C ILE A 10 -11.17 -31.43 34.96
N ASN A 11 -11.68 -31.32 36.18
CA ASN A 11 -13.01 -31.83 36.54
C ASN A 11 -14.10 -30.77 36.33
N ILE A 12 -13.78 -29.50 36.56
CA ILE A 12 -14.75 -28.39 36.50
C ILE A 12 -14.11 -27.20 35.79
N VAL A 13 -14.89 -26.57 34.90
CA VAL A 13 -14.59 -25.28 34.29
C VAL A 13 -15.85 -24.42 34.36
N SER A 14 -15.72 -23.18 34.83
CA SER A 14 -16.85 -22.23 34.91
C SER A 14 -16.37 -20.81 34.68
N PHE A 15 -17.22 -19.97 34.09
CA PHE A 15 -17.03 -18.52 34.09
C PHE A 15 -17.46 -17.95 35.45
N THR A 16 -16.86 -16.81 35.84
CA THR A 16 -17.40 -15.99 36.95
C THR A 16 -18.73 -15.35 36.53
N PRO A 17 -19.63 -15.01 37.47
CA PRO A 17 -20.93 -14.39 37.14
C PRO A 17 -20.81 -13.07 36.37
N ASP A 18 -19.71 -12.34 36.53
CA ASP A 18 -19.41 -11.11 35.79
C ASP A 18 -18.80 -11.38 34.39
N GLY A 19 -18.54 -12.63 34.02
CA GLY A 19 -17.95 -13.04 32.75
C GLY A 19 -16.46 -12.73 32.58
N LYS A 20 -15.79 -12.14 33.58
CA LYS A 20 -14.43 -11.61 33.43
C LYS A 20 -13.32 -12.64 33.66
N HIS A 21 -13.67 -13.79 34.22
CA HIS A 21 -12.69 -14.83 34.53
C HIS A 21 -13.21 -16.22 34.17
N LEU A 22 -12.28 -17.08 33.78
CA LEU A 22 -12.48 -18.52 33.67
C LEU A 22 -11.81 -19.20 34.85
N ALA A 23 -12.58 -19.92 35.66
CA ALA A 23 -12.08 -20.75 36.75
C ALA A 23 -12.04 -22.22 36.33
N ALA A 24 -10.99 -22.94 36.71
CA ALA A 24 -10.85 -24.37 36.50
C ALA A 24 -10.30 -25.07 37.75
N LEU A 25 -10.78 -26.29 38.00
CA LEU A 25 -10.39 -27.13 39.14
C LEU A 25 -10.09 -28.56 38.68
N GLY A 26 -8.92 -29.07 39.06
CA GLY A 26 -8.48 -30.45 38.83
C GLY A 26 -8.58 -31.33 40.09
N ARG A 27 -7.73 -32.36 40.20
CA ARG A 27 -7.69 -33.26 41.37
C ARG A 27 -6.87 -32.73 42.52
N SER A 28 -5.86 -31.89 42.25
CA SER A 28 -4.88 -31.42 43.23
C SER A 28 -5.43 -30.32 44.15
N SER A 29 -6.75 -30.16 44.25
CA SER A 29 -7.45 -29.13 45.05
C SER A 29 -7.07 -27.67 44.74
N SER A 30 -6.37 -27.42 43.63
CA SER A 30 -5.93 -26.09 43.22
C SER A 30 -6.91 -25.49 42.21
N ILE A 31 -7.55 -24.38 42.57
CA ILE A 31 -8.34 -23.58 41.62
C ILE A 31 -7.37 -22.68 40.85
N ARG A 32 -7.43 -22.74 39.51
CA ARG A 32 -6.80 -21.72 38.66
C ARG A 32 -7.86 -20.81 38.07
N MET A 33 -7.53 -19.54 38.01
CA MET A 33 -8.39 -18.51 37.46
C MET A 33 -7.60 -17.70 36.44
N TRP A 34 -8.19 -17.50 35.26
CA TRP A 34 -7.62 -16.66 34.21
C TRP A 34 -8.55 -15.51 33.92
N ARG A 35 -8.01 -14.30 33.90
CA ARG A 35 -8.72 -13.12 33.40
C ARG A 35 -8.96 -13.26 31.89
N LEU A 36 -10.19 -13.05 31.47
CA LEU A 36 -10.59 -12.95 30.08
C LEU A 36 -10.42 -11.50 29.64
N LYS A 37 -9.98 -11.34 28.39
CA LYS A 37 -9.84 -10.02 27.79
C LYS A 37 -11.22 -9.52 27.41
N GLU A 38 -11.52 -8.29 27.77
CA GLU A 38 -12.73 -7.61 27.32
C GLU A 38 -12.67 -7.36 25.81
N PHE A 39 -13.83 -7.09 25.22
CA PHE A 39 -13.94 -6.81 23.78
C PHE A 39 -12.96 -5.70 23.33
N ASP A 40 -12.91 -4.59 24.06
CA ASP A 40 -12.02 -3.46 23.72
C ASP A 40 -10.53 -3.85 23.75
N GLU A 41 -10.13 -4.74 24.67
CA GLU A 41 -8.75 -5.24 24.74
C GLU A 41 -8.42 -6.14 23.56
N LEU A 42 -9.37 -6.98 23.15
CA LEU A 42 -9.22 -7.87 21.98
C LEU A 42 -9.20 -7.06 20.68
N LEU A 43 -10.09 -6.06 20.56
CA LEU A 43 -10.16 -5.16 19.43
C LEU A 43 -8.87 -4.36 19.27
N THR A 44 -8.39 -3.75 20.35
CA THR A 44 -7.10 -3.03 20.38
C THR A 44 -5.94 -3.94 19.92
N GLN A 45 -5.92 -5.19 20.39
CA GLN A 45 -4.90 -6.14 19.96
C GLN A 45 -5.02 -6.51 18.48
N GLY A 46 -6.23 -6.68 17.98
CA GLY A 46 -6.49 -6.91 16.56
C GLY A 46 -6.00 -5.76 15.69
N CYS A 47 -6.36 -4.51 16.04
CA CYS A 47 -5.92 -3.32 15.32
C CYS A 47 -4.40 -3.15 15.36
N ASN A 48 -3.77 -3.39 16.51
CA ASN A 48 -2.31 -3.36 16.63
C ASN A 48 -1.63 -4.43 15.76
N TRP A 49 -2.20 -5.63 15.68
CA TRP A 49 -1.66 -6.70 14.85
C TRP A 49 -1.79 -6.38 13.35
N LEU A 50 -2.86 -5.70 12.95
CA LEU A 50 -3.12 -5.31 11.56
C LEU A 50 -2.49 -3.96 11.16
N GLN A 51 -1.82 -3.26 12.07
CA GLN A 51 -1.40 -1.87 11.85
C GLN A 51 -0.58 -1.68 10.56
N ASP A 52 0.38 -2.56 10.29
CA ASP A 52 1.22 -2.47 9.10
C ASP A 52 0.48 -2.81 7.80
N TYR A 53 -0.49 -3.73 7.88
CA TYR A 53 -1.38 -4.05 6.77
C TYR A 53 -2.28 -2.84 6.45
N LEU A 54 -2.99 -2.32 7.46
CA LEU A 54 -3.92 -1.19 7.29
C LEU A 54 -3.21 0.09 6.82
N ALA A 55 -1.95 0.29 7.23
CA ALA A 55 -1.13 1.41 6.74
C ALA A 55 -0.86 1.37 5.23
N ASN A 56 -1.05 0.23 4.57
CA ASN A 56 -0.86 0.07 3.12
C ASN A 56 -2.15 -0.29 2.36
N HIS A 57 -3.24 -0.53 3.09
CA HIS A 57 -4.54 -0.93 2.58
C HIS A 57 -5.62 0.05 3.08
N PRO A 58 -5.62 1.30 2.58
CA PRO A 58 -6.55 2.33 3.04
C PRO A 58 -8.02 1.94 2.81
N GLU A 59 -8.32 1.10 1.81
CA GLU A 59 -9.65 0.51 1.60
C GLU A 59 -10.11 -0.32 2.81
N ALA A 60 -9.23 -1.13 3.39
CA ALA A 60 -9.56 -1.94 4.56
C ALA A 60 -9.61 -1.08 5.83
N LEU A 61 -8.79 -0.03 5.91
CA LEU A 61 -8.82 0.91 7.04
C LEU A 61 -10.09 1.77 7.04
N GLU A 62 -10.62 2.11 5.86
CA GLU A 62 -11.89 2.84 5.73
C GLU A 62 -13.06 2.03 6.28
N ASP A 63 -13.08 0.72 6.01
CA ASP A 63 -14.09 -0.22 6.52
C ASP A 63 -13.95 -0.49 8.03
N LEU A 64 -12.74 -0.42 8.59
CA LEU A 64 -12.43 -0.71 10.00
C LEU A 64 -12.28 0.58 10.83
N GLN A 65 -13.37 1.31 10.98
CA GLN A 65 -13.40 2.61 11.68
C GLN A 65 -12.90 2.52 13.13
N GLU A 66 -13.13 1.39 13.80
CA GLU A 66 -12.71 1.18 15.19
C GLU A 66 -11.18 1.05 15.34
N CYS A 67 -10.48 0.71 14.25
CA CYS A 67 -9.02 0.69 14.20
C CYS A 67 -8.41 2.02 13.78
N GLN A 68 -9.22 3.03 13.43
CA GLN A 68 -8.70 4.31 12.98
C GLN A 68 -8.18 5.13 14.17
N ASP A 69 -6.87 5.32 14.18
CA ASP A 69 -6.20 6.32 15.00
C ASP A 69 -5.44 7.32 14.11
N LYS A 70 -5.13 8.51 14.65
CA LYS A 70 -4.48 9.58 13.88
C LYS A 70 -3.14 9.17 13.28
N SER A 71 -2.36 8.34 13.97
CA SER A 71 -1.06 7.86 13.50
C SER A 71 -1.23 6.87 12.34
N LEU A 72 -2.17 5.93 12.48
CA LEU A 72 -2.47 4.96 11.42
C LEU A 72 -3.03 5.63 10.17
N LEU A 73 -4.00 6.56 10.33
CA LEU A 73 -4.53 7.36 9.22
C LEU A 73 -3.41 8.14 8.51
N ALA A 74 -2.51 8.76 9.28
CA ALA A 74 -1.40 9.52 8.72
C ALA A 74 -0.44 8.64 7.89
N ARG A 75 -0.18 7.41 8.34
CA ARG A 75 0.61 6.41 7.60
C ARG A 75 -0.10 5.94 6.34
N ALA A 76 -1.39 5.64 6.43
CA ALA A 76 -2.21 5.14 5.33
C ALA A 76 -2.45 6.20 4.23
N ALA A 77 -2.35 7.48 4.55
CA ALA A 77 -2.50 8.57 3.59
C ALA A 77 -1.51 8.46 2.41
N SER A 78 -0.31 7.94 2.63
CA SER A 78 0.68 7.70 1.57
C SER A 78 0.22 6.67 0.53
N ALA A 79 -0.56 5.66 0.94
CA ALA A 79 -1.13 4.67 0.03
C ALA A 79 -2.26 5.29 -0.82
N LEU A 80 -3.10 6.14 -0.22
CA LEU A 80 -4.11 6.92 -0.95
C LEU A 80 -3.50 7.86 -1.99
N VAL A 81 -2.37 8.50 -1.67
CA VAL A 81 -1.61 9.32 -2.63
C VAL A 81 -1.19 8.48 -3.84
N LYS A 82 -0.60 7.29 -3.62
CA LYS A 82 -0.20 6.39 -4.72
C LYS A 82 -1.38 5.98 -5.60
N GLU A 83 -2.52 5.66 -4.98
CA GLU A 83 -3.75 5.33 -5.70
C GLU A 83 -4.25 6.51 -6.54
N ALA A 84 -4.25 7.72 -5.96
CA ALA A 84 -4.66 8.95 -6.63
C ALA A 84 -3.75 9.27 -7.83
N GLU A 85 -2.43 9.14 -7.68
CA GLU A 85 -1.49 9.34 -8.79
C GLU A 85 -1.73 8.35 -9.92
N LYS A 86 -1.99 7.08 -9.60
CA LYS A 86 -2.34 6.06 -10.61
C LYS A 86 -3.62 6.46 -11.36
N LEU A 87 -4.67 6.87 -10.66
CA LEU A 87 -5.91 7.34 -11.27
C LEU A 87 -5.67 8.56 -12.18
N ALA A 88 -4.80 9.50 -11.78
CA ALA A 88 -4.45 10.66 -12.59
C ALA A 88 -3.71 10.26 -13.88
N ARG A 89 -2.75 9.33 -13.80
CA ARG A 89 -2.07 8.75 -14.98
C ARG A 89 -3.06 8.07 -15.94
N ASP A 90 -4.09 7.42 -15.40
CA ASP A 90 -5.17 6.80 -16.17
C ASP A 90 -6.19 7.81 -16.73
N GLY A 91 -5.99 9.11 -16.50
CA GLY A 91 -6.90 10.18 -16.94
C GLY A 91 -8.20 10.28 -16.14
N ARG A 92 -8.33 9.52 -15.04
CA ARG A 92 -9.50 9.53 -14.15
C ARG A 92 -9.40 10.66 -13.14
N VAL A 93 -9.38 11.90 -13.63
CA VAL A 93 -9.09 13.13 -12.88
C VAL A 93 -9.99 13.29 -11.66
N GLU A 94 -11.31 13.13 -11.81
CA GLU A 94 -12.25 13.30 -10.70
C GLU A 94 -12.00 12.30 -9.57
N ARG A 95 -11.77 11.02 -9.92
CA ARG A 95 -11.47 9.96 -8.94
C ARG A 95 -10.13 10.19 -8.25
N ALA A 96 -9.12 10.65 -8.99
CA ALA A 96 -7.83 11.04 -8.41
C ALA A 96 -8.00 12.18 -7.39
N ALA A 97 -8.77 13.22 -7.74
CA ALA A 97 -9.01 14.35 -6.86
C ALA A 97 -9.76 13.97 -5.57
N VAL A 98 -10.68 13.00 -5.63
CA VAL A 98 -11.33 12.44 -4.43
C VAL A 98 -10.30 11.76 -3.53
N LYS A 99 -9.46 10.87 -4.08
CA LYS A 99 -8.45 10.14 -3.31
C LYS A 99 -7.38 11.06 -2.70
N PHE A 100 -6.94 12.10 -3.42
CA PHE A 100 -6.04 13.10 -2.85
C PHE A 100 -6.66 13.88 -1.69
N ARG A 101 -7.93 14.29 -1.80
CA ARG A 101 -8.64 14.95 -0.70
C ARG A 101 -8.79 14.04 0.51
N GLN A 102 -9.06 12.75 0.30
CA GLN A 102 -9.09 11.76 1.37
C GLN A 102 -7.71 11.66 2.04
N ALA A 103 -6.62 11.57 1.27
CA ALA A 103 -5.26 11.54 1.82
C ALA A 103 -4.95 12.77 2.68
N LEU A 104 -5.32 13.98 2.23
CA LEU A 104 -5.15 15.22 3.01
C LEU A 104 -6.02 15.26 4.27
N SER A 105 -7.22 14.66 4.23
CA SER A 105 -8.06 14.55 5.42
C SER A 105 -7.46 13.62 6.48
N TRP A 106 -6.76 12.56 6.04
CA TRP A 106 -6.09 11.60 6.92
C TRP A 106 -4.73 12.08 7.40
N ASN A 107 -4.03 12.86 6.56
CA ASN A 107 -2.76 13.49 6.87
C ASN A 107 -2.70 14.92 6.33
N PRO A 108 -3.11 15.92 7.14
CA PRO A 108 -3.07 17.33 6.72
C PRO A 108 -1.65 17.88 6.50
N ASN A 109 -0.62 17.17 6.95
CA ASN A 109 0.78 17.59 6.82
C ASN A 109 1.42 17.11 5.50
N LEU A 110 0.66 16.47 4.61
CA LEU A 110 1.13 16.17 3.26
C LEU A 110 1.33 17.49 2.51
N ASN A 111 2.58 17.83 2.20
CA ASN A 111 2.92 18.97 1.34
C ASN A 111 2.57 18.63 -0.12
N LEU A 112 1.27 18.63 -0.42
CA LEU A 112 0.71 18.17 -1.67
C LEU A 112 -0.47 19.04 -2.07
N ASP A 113 -0.35 19.68 -3.22
CA ASP A 113 -1.49 20.32 -3.91
C ASP A 113 -2.07 19.31 -4.92
N PRO A 114 -3.30 18.81 -4.71
CA PRO A 114 -3.93 17.82 -5.59
C PRO A 114 -4.06 18.29 -7.03
N GLU A 115 -4.45 19.55 -7.25
CA GLU A 115 -4.68 20.08 -8.59
C GLU A 115 -3.37 20.18 -9.35
N VAL A 116 -2.35 20.77 -8.72
CA VAL A 116 -1.01 20.89 -9.31
C VAL A 116 -0.43 19.50 -9.61
N ARG A 117 -0.54 18.55 -8.67
CA ARG A 117 -0.01 17.19 -8.87
C ARG A 117 -0.71 16.47 -10.02
N ILE A 118 -2.04 16.58 -10.13
CA ILE A 118 -2.79 16.00 -11.24
C ILE A 118 -2.31 16.60 -12.57
N GLN A 119 -2.17 17.93 -12.66
CA GLN A 119 -1.72 18.58 -13.89
C GLN A 119 -0.31 18.13 -14.30
N GLN A 120 0.61 17.99 -13.34
CA GLN A 120 1.95 17.44 -13.59
C GLN A 120 1.90 16.03 -14.19
N LEU A 121 1.08 15.14 -13.63
CA LEU A 121 0.95 13.76 -14.12
C LEU A 121 0.30 13.69 -15.51
N LEU A 122 -0.71 14.52 -15.77
CA LEU A 122 -1.32 14.64 -17.10
C LEU A 122 -0.31 15.18 -18.13
N GLN A 123 0.48 16.17 -17.75
CA GLN A 123 1.54 16.73 -18.60
C GLN A 123 2.63 15.69 -18.86
N ALA A 124 3.04 14.91 -17.86
CA ALA A 124 3.97 13.80 -18.04
C ALA A 124 3.46 12.81 -19.08
N GLY A 125 2.18 12.41 -18.99
CA GLY A 125 1.54 11.55 -19.99
C GLY A 125 1.50 12.15 -21.40
N ARG A 126 1.29 13.46 -21.54
CA ARG A 126 1.36 14.16 -22.83
C ARG A 126 2.77 14.14 -23.42
N LEU A 127 3.78 14.43 -22.59
CA LEU A 127 5.18 14.39 -22.99
C LEU A 127 5.62 12.98 -23.42
N VAL A 128 5.14 11.93 -22.75
CA VAL A 128 5.35 10.55 -23.19
C VAL A 128 4.79 10.34 -24.61
N LYS A 129 3.54 10.75 -24.86
CA LYS A 129 2.93 10.62 -26.20
C LYS A 129 3.67 11.41 -27.27
N GLU A 130 4.14 12.61 -26.94
CA GLU A 130 4.98 13.42 -27.84
C GLU A 130 6.31 12.73 -28.14
N GLY A 131 6.99 12.18 -27.13
CA GLY A 131 8.23 11.43 -27.30
C GLY A 131 8.03 10.18 -28.15
N GLU A 132 6.94 9.45 -27.96
CA GLU A 132 6.59 8.29 -28.77
C GLU A 132 6.34 8.66 -30.24
N LYS A 133 5.75 9.84 -30.50
CA LYS A 133 5.57 10.35 -31.86
C LYS A 133 6.91 10.69 -32.51
N LEU A 134 7.78 11.44 -31.82
CA LEU A 134 9.10 11.81 -32.33
C LEU A 134 9.96 10.57 -32.63
N ALA A 135 9.90 9.55 -31.77
CA ALA A 135 10.61 8.29 -32.01
C ALA A 135 10.09 7.56 -33.26
N LYS A 136 8.78 7.56 -33.52
CA LYS A 136 8.21 7.02 -34.77
C LYS A 136 8.67 7.81 -36.00
N ASP A 137 8.84 9.11 -35.84
CA ASP A 137 9.38 10.01 -36.86
C ASP A 137 10.92 9.93 -36.97
N SER A 138 11.56 8.96 -36.28
CA SER A 138 13.02 8.73 -36.21
C SER A 138 13.83 9.87 -35.57
N ASP A 139 13.17 10.83 -34.94
CA ASP A 139 13.80 11.86 -34.10
C ASP A 139 14.04 11.30 -32.68
N ILE A 140 15.12 10.54 -32.55
CA ILE A 140 15.51 9.91 -31.28
C ILE A 140 15.86 10.95 -30.22
N GLU A 141 16.59 12.00 -30.58
CA GLU A 141 17.05 13.03 -29.64
C GLU A 141 15.86 13.82 -29.07
N GLY A 142 14.94 14.22 -29.94
CA GLY A 142 13.69 14.86 -29.54
C GLY A 142 12.84 13.94 -28.65
N ALA A 143 12.72 12.65 -29.01
CA ALA A 143 11.99 11.68 -28.21
C ALA A 143 12.56 11.51 -26.80
N VAL A 144 13.87 11.33 -26.69
CA VAL A 144 14.58 11.19 -25.41
C VAL A 144 14.39 12.44 -24.54
N THR A 145 14.46 13.62 -25.14
CA THR A 145 14.21 14.89 -24.45
C THR A 145 12.81 14.93 -23.85
N LYS A 146 11.79 14.54 -24.61
CA LYS A 146 10.39 14.49 -24.12
C LYS A 146 10.20 13.45 -23.02
N PHE A 147 10.79 12.27 -23.15
CA PHE A 147 10.76 11.24 -22.12
C PHE A 147 11.45 11.68 -20.82
N GLN A 148 12.59 12.36 -20.89
CA GLN A 148 13.25 12.92 -19.72
C GLN A 148 12.40 14.01 -19.04
N GLN A 149 11.75 14.89 -19.82
CA GLN A 149 10.82 15.87 -19.27
C GLN A 149 9.64 15.18 -18.56
N ALA A 150 9.11 14.09 -19.12
CA ALA A 150 8.06 13.31 -18.48
C ALA A 150 8.52 12.72 -17.13
N LEU A 151 9.72 12.11 -17.08
CA LEU A 151 10.30 11.54 -15.85
C LEU A 151 10.56 12.60 -14.77
N ARG A 152 10.87 13.85 -15.15
CA ARG A 152 11.01 14.95 -14.17
C ARG A 152 9.69 15.29 -13.49
N LEU A 153 8.57 15.18 -14.20
CA LEU A 153 7.23 15.43 -13.65
C LEU A 153 6.68 14.20 -12.92
N ASP A 154 7.02 13.01 -13.40
CA ASP A 154 6.61 11.73 -12.84
C ASP A 154 7.77 10.73 -12.79
N PRO A 155 8.57 10.76 -11.69
CA PRO A 155 9.70 9.84 -11.52
C PRO A 155 9.31 8.37 -11.40
N ASN A 156 8.02 8.05 -11.23
CA ASN A 156 7.51 6.69 -11.11
C ASN A 156 7.22 6.03 -12.47
N LEU A 157 7.42 6.74 -13.59
CA LEU A 157 7.33 6.14 -14.91
C LEU A 157 8.47 5.13 -15.11
N ASP A 158 8.11 3.89 -15.45
CA ASP A 158 9.07 2.78 -15.58
C ASP A 158 9.52 2.60 -17.03
N PHE A 159 10.47 3.44 -17.47
CA PHE A 159 11.19 3.24 -18.72
C PHE A 159 12.52 3.99 -18.73
N ASP A 160 13.48 3.45 -19.48
CA ASP A 160 14.68 4.19 -19.87
C ASP A 160 14.40 5.02 -21.14
N PRO A 161 14.59 6.35 -21.13
CA PRO A 161 14.30 7.22 -22.27
C PRO A 161 14.97 6.78 -23.58
N GLN A 162 16.25 6.39 -23.51
CA GLN A 162 17.05 6.03 -24.69
C GLN A 162 16.56 4.71 -25.29
N ARG A 163 16.42 3.67 -24.46
CA ARG A 163 15.93 2.36 -24.89
C ARG A 163 14.52 2.45 -25.44
N LYS A 164 13.63 3.21 -24.79
CA LYS A 164 12.24 3.38 -25.26
C LYS A 164 12.21 4.07 -26.63
N ALA A 165 12.96 5.15 -26.82
CA ALA A 165 13.02 5.85 -28.10
C ALA A 165 13.57 4.95 -29.23
N GLN A 166 14.67 4.23 -28.98
CA GLN A 166 15.26 3.31 -29.94
C GLN A 166 14.32 2.17 -30.30
N HIS A 167 13.68 1.55 -29.30
CA HIS A 167 12.73 0.45 -29.52
C HIS A 167 11.54 0.87 -30.39
N ILE A 168 11.03 2.09 -30.20
CA ILE A 168 9.91 2.62 -31.00
C ILE A 168 10.31 2.94 -32.44
N ALA A 169 11.53 3.46 -32.65
CA ALA A 169 12.03 3.80 -33.99
C ALA A 169 12.39 2.56 -34.82
N THR A 170 12.83 1.48 -34.17
CA THR A 170 13.13 0.20 -34.83
C THR A 170 12.32 -0.95 -34.21
N PRO A 171 11.01 -1.04 -34.48
CA PRO A 171 10.18 -2.12 -33.98
C PRO A 171 10.54 -3.42 -34.73
N GLY A 172 11.60 -4.10 -34.28
CA GLY A 172 12.08 -5.33 -34.93
C GLY A 172 13.54 -5.72 -34.69
N SER A 173 14.37 -4.91 -34.03
CA SER A 173 15.79 -5.24 -33.80
C SER A 173 16.05 -6.04 -32.51
N SER A 174 15.01 -6.35 -31.72
CA SER A 174 15.10 -7.08 -30.44
C SER A 174 15.16 -8.61 -30.59
N SER A 175 16.05 -9.15 -31.42
CA SER A 175 16.32 -10.60 -31.46
C SER A 175 17.78 -10.98 -31.71
N ILE A 176 18.77 -10.31 -31.09
CA ILE A 176 20.13 -10.89 -30.99
C ILE A 176 20.76 -10.56 -29.63
N TYR A 177 20.17 -11.04 -28.55
CA TYR A 177 20.88 -11.24 -27.28
C TYR A 177 20.43 -12.56 -26.65
N GLN A 178 20.74 -13.68 -27.31
CA GLN A 178 20.97 -14.93 -26.59
C GLN A 178 22.43 -14.92 -26.12
N GLY A 179 22.59 -15.02 -24.80
CA GLY A 179 23.87 -14.92 -24.12
C GLY A 179 24.82 -16.05 -24.51
N GLY A 180 26.00 -15.66 -25.00
CA GLY A 180 27.21 -16.47 -24.93
C GLY A 180 27.76 -16.45 -23.51
N GLY A 181 27.19 -17.27 -22.62
CA GLY A 181 27.77 -17.59 -21.32
C GLY A 181 28.77 -18.72 -21.48
N GLY A 182 30.02 -18.38 -21.82
CA GLY A 182 31.14 -19.32 -21.81
C GLY A 182 31.50 -19.70 -20.38
N SER A 183 31.39 -20.99 -20.06
CA SER A 183 31.98 -21.58 -18.86
C SER A 183 33.50 -21.62 -18.97
N ARG A 184 34.19 -21.09 -17.96
CA ARG A 184 35.46 -21.60 -17.44
C ARG A 184 35.57 -21.23 -15.96
#